data_AF-A0A959JYH9-F1
#
_entry.id   AF-A0A959JYH9-F1
#
_cell.length_a   1.000
_cell.length_b   1.000
_cell.length_c   1.000
_cell.angle_alpha   90.00
_cell.angle_beta   90.00
_cell.angle_gamma   90.00
#
_symmetry.space_group_name_H-M   'P 1'
#
loop_
_entity.id
_entity.type
_entity.pdbx_description
1 polymer ?
#
loop_
_entity_poly.entity_id
_entity_poly.type
_entity_poly.pdbx_seq_one_letter_code
_entity_poly.pdbx_strand_id
1 'polypeptide(L)'
;MNKLYREWYQTLFLEVPDLCNKKIVELGSGGGFLKELAPSVITSDYLDLQSNDLSFSALDMPFGNEEIDALFMIDTFHHIPEAKKFLSESHRVLRSGGKLIMIEPANSTWGRFIYKNFHHEPFQPEGDWTISDNGPLSGANGALPWIVFE
;
A
#
# COMPACT_ATOMS: atom_id res chain seq x y z
N MET A 1 -5.69 12.35 14.87
CA MET A 1 -5.22 11.66 13.66
C MET A 1 -4.22 10.55 14.00
N ASN A 2 -3.15 10.83 14.74
CA ASN A 2 -2.09 9.82 15.02
C ASN A 2 -2.54 8.56 15.76
N LYS A 3 -3.60 8.61 16.59
CA LYS A 3 -4.09 7.43 17.31
C LYS A 3 -4.59 6.33 16.38
N LEU A 4 -5.39 6.68 15.37
CA LEU A 4 -5.94 5.71 14.41
C LEU A 4 -4.84 5.07 13.56
N TYR A 5 -3.90 5.88 13.05
CA TYR A 5 -2.74 5.36 12.32
C TYR A 5 -1.89 4.42 13.18
N ARG A 6 -1.71 4.72 14.47
CA ARG A 6 -1.01 3.82 15.40
C ARG A 6 -1.74 2.48 15.57
N GLU A 7 -3.06 2.48 15.62
CA GLU A 7 -3.87 1.25 15.65
C GLU A 7 -3.70 0.44 14.37
N TRP A 8 -3.71 1.09 13.20
CA TRP A 8 -3.45 0.44 11.91
C TRP A 8 -2.05 -0.17 11.83
N TYR A 9 -1.02 0.57 12.23
CA TYR A 9 0.34 0.03 12.31
C TYR A 9 0.43 -1.17 13.24
N GLN A 10 -0.25 -1.14 14.39
CA GLN A 10 -0.32 -2.30 15.28
C GLN A 10 -0.95 -3.52 14.59
N THR A 11 -2.01 -3.33 13.80
CA THR A 11 -2.59 -4.42 12.99
C THR A 11 -1.57 -5.01 12.02
N LEU A 12 -0.80 -4.17 11.31
CA LEU A 12 0.26 -4.63 10.41
C LEU A 12 1.34 -5.44 11.16
N PHE A 13 1.76 -4.95 12.32
CA PHE A 13 2.81 -5.60 13.11
C PHE A 13 2.39 -6.96 13.67
N LEU A 14 1.12 -7.13 14.03
CA LEU A 14 0.60 -8.42 14.50
C LEU A 14 0.71 -9.52 13.44
N GLU A 15 0.67 -9.16 12.16
CA GLU A 15 0.83 -10.11 11.06
C GLU A 15 2.28 -10.56 10.85
N VAL A 16 3.26 -9.82 11.38
CA VAL A 16 4.69 -10.13 11.23
C VAL A 16 5.36 -10.20 12.60
N PRO A 17 5.24 -11.34 13.30
CA PRO A 17 6.00 -11.59 14.52
C PRO A 17 7.51 -11.44 14.28
N ASP A 18 8.23 -10.93 15.28
CA ASP A 18 9.68 -10.72 15.22
C ASP A 18 10.12 -9.73 14.12
N LEU A 19 9.35 -8.64 13.97
CA LEU A 19 9.56 -7.59 12.97
C LEU A 19 11.00 -7.06 12.91
N CYS A 20 11.72 -7.01 14.04
CA CYS A 20 13.10 -6.52 14.11
C CYS A 20 14.11 -7.36 13.31
N ASN A 21 13.82 -8.65 13.07
CA ASN A 21 14.67 -9.56 12.31
C ASN A 21 14.16 -9.79 10.87
N LYS A 22 13.19 -8.98 10.42
CA LYS A 22 12.52 -9.14 9.14
C LYS A 22 12.84 -7.96 8.22
N LYS A 23 13.06 -8.23 6.94
CA LYS A 23 13.19 -7.19 5.92
C LYS A 23 11.81 -6.81 5.43
N ILE A 24 11.29 -5.69 5.95
CA ILE A 24 9.95 -5.18 5.66
C ILE A 24 10.07 -3.86 4.92
N VAL A 25 9.20 -3.67 3.92
CA VAL A 25 9.09 -2.41 3.19
C VAL A 25 7.66 -1.90 3.29
N GLU A 26 7.51 -0.63 3.66
CA GLU A 26 6.27 0.10 3.52
C GLU A 26 6.26 0.82 2.17
N LEU A 27 5.22 0.60 1.38
CA LEU A 27 4.98 1.27 0.10
C LEU A 27 3.96 2.38 0.33
N GLY A 28 4.23 3.58 -0.21
CA GLY A 28 3.33 4.74 -0.06
C GLY A 28 3.45 5.41 1.31
N SER A 29 4.65 5.43 1.90
CA SER A 29 4.88 6.00 3.23
C SER A 29 4.56 7.50 3.32
N GLY A 30 4.57 8.24 2.21
CA GLY A 30 4.33 9.68 2.19
C GLY A 30 5.18 10.44 3.21
N GLY A 31 4.58 11.40 3.92
CA GLY A 31 5.17 12.07 5.09
C GLY A 31 4.87 11.37 6.42
N GLY A 32 4.71 10.04 6.40
CA GLY A 32 4.30 9.23 7.54
C GLY A 32 5.31 9.19 8.69
N PHE A 33 4.90 8.55 9.79
CA PHE A 33 5.69 8.48 11.03
C PHE A 33 6.01 7.03 11.45
N LEU A 34 5.91 6.06 10.53
CA LEU A 34 6.16 4.64 10.83
C LEU A 34 7.53 4.43 11.50
N LYS A 35 8.55 5.20 11.10
CA LYS A 35 9.89 5.15 11.68
C LYS A 35 9.95 5.44 13.18
N GLU A 36 8.98 6.18 13.74
CA GLU A 36 8.88 6.38 15.20
C GLU A 36 8.46 5.09 15.93
N LEU A 37 7.77 4.18 15.25
CA LEU A 37 7.21 2.94 15.82
C LEU A 37 8.07 1.72 15.49
N ALA A 38 8.56 1.65 14.27
CA ALA A 38 9.32 0.52 13.74
C ALA A 38 10.49 1.01 12.88
N PRO A 39 11.59 1.49 13.49
CA PRO A 39 12.72 2.09 12.77
C PRO A 39 13.38 1.16 11.75
N SER A 40 13.25 -0.17 11.94
CA SER A 40 13.80 -1.19 11.05
C SER A 40 13.01 -1.39 9.76
N VAL A 41 11.76 -0.92 9.66
CA VAL A 41 10.98 -1.00 8.42
C VAL A 41 11.53 0.01 7.42
N ILE A 42 11.74 -0.42 6.18
CA ILE A 42 12.18 0.45 5.09
C ILE A 42 10.97 1.25 4.60
N THR A 43 11.02 2.57 4.66
CA THR A 43 9.95 3.44 4.14
C THR A 43 10.21 3.80 2.68
N SER A 44 9.16 3.82 1.86
CA SER A 44 9.29 4.12 0.44
C SER A 44 8.07 4.78 -0.15
N ASP A 45 8.27 5.55 -1.22
CA ASP A 45 7.19 6.17 -1.99
C ASP A 45 7.59 6.28 -3.47
N TYR A 46 6.60 6.45 -4.34
CA TYR A 46 6.87 6.75 -5.74
C TYR A 46 7.48 8.15 -5.91
N LEU A 47 7.11 9.09 -5.04
CA LEU A 47 7.69 10.43 -4.99
C LEU A 47 9.02 10.42 -4.25
N ASP A 48 9.94 11.28 -4.68
CA ASP A 48 11.21 11.50 -3.99
C ASP A 48 10.97 12.40 -2.77
N LEU A 49 10.85 11.78 -1.59
CA LEU A 49 10.53 12.44 -0.32
C LEU A 49 11.68 12.26 0.67
N GLN A 50 12.15 13.36 1.25
CA GLN A 50 13.23 13.34 2.25
C GLN A 50 12.87 12.54 3.53
N SER A 51 11.59 12.28 3.78
CA SER A 51 11.11 11.48 4.91
C SER A 51 11.30 9.97 4.71
N ASN A 52 11.62 9.52 3.49
CA ASN A 52 11.59 8.10 3.13
C ASN A 52 12.99 7.57 2.82
N ASP A 53 13.21 6.27 3.07
CA ASP A 53 14.50 5.64 2.82
C ASP A 53 14.76 5.44 1.33
N LEU A 54 13.71 5.17 0.54
CA LEU A 54 13.79 4.85 -0.89
C LEU A 54 12.68 5.54 -1.70
N SER A 55 12.95 5.76 -2.99
CA SER A 55 11.95 6.22 -3.96
C SER A 55 11.97 5.34 -5.21
N PHE A 56 10.83 4.70 -5.53
CA PHE A 56 10.69 3.78 -6.67
C PHE A 56 9.23 3.50 -7.02
N SER A 57 8.99 2.94 -8.21
CA SER A 57 7.66 2.45 -8.60
C SER A 57 7.38 1.09 -7.98
N ALA A 58 6.22 0.92 -7.34
CA ALA A 58 5.77 -0.39 -6.87
C ALA A 58 5.52 -1.41 -8.01
N LEU A 59 5.60 -0.98 -9.27
CA LEU A 59 5.54 -1.84 -10.45
C LEU A 59 6.91 -2.40 -10.88
N ASP A 60 8.00 -1.89 -10.30
CA ASP A 60 9.39 -2.30 -10.57
C ASP A 60 10.25 -1.96 -9.33
N MET A 61 10.25 -2.88 -8.37
CA MET A 61 10.86 -2.66 -7.06
C MET A 61 12.36 -3.01 -7.08
N PRO A 62 13.22 -2.22 -6.43
CA PRO A 62 14.68 -2.40 -6.46
C PRO A 62 15.18 -3.52 -5.52
N PHE A 63 14.40 -4.59 -5.40
CA PHE A 63 14.72 -5.76 -4.59
C PHE A 63 14.87 -6.99 -5.48
N GLY A 64 15.77 -7.89 -5.08
CA GLY A 64 15.93 -9.20 -5.69
C GLY A 64 14.70 -10.09 -5.50
N ASN A 65 14.74 -11.24 -6.16
CA ASN A 65 13.70 -12.25 -5.99
C ASN A 65 13.76 -12.82 -4.58
N GLU A 66 12.59 -13.02 -3.96
CA GLU A 66 12.47 -13.61 -2.63
C GLU A 66 13.30 -12.90 -1.52
N GLU A 67 13.50 -11.59 -1.66
CA GLU A 67 14.34 -10.80 -0.74
C GLU A 67 13.55 -10.20 0.45
N ILE A 68 12.24 -10.01 0.28
CA ILE A 68 11.40 -9.28 1.23
C ILE A 68 10.57 -10.24 2.07
N ASP A 69 10.55 -10.03 3.39
CA ASP A 69 9.71 -10.78 4.33
C ASP A 69 8.25 -10.32 4.30
N ALA A 70 8.04 -9.01 4.24
CA ALA A 70 6.70 -8.43 4.17
C ALA A 70 6.67 -7.07 3.45
N LEU A 71 5.56 -6.83 2.77
CA LEU A 71 5.19 -5.54 2.21
C LEU A 71 4.00 -4.99 2.99
N PHE A 72 4.11 -3.74 3.45
CA PHE A 72 3.05 -3.01 4.13
C PHE A 72 2.50 -1.91 3.23
N MET A 73 1.19 -1.71 3.26
CA MET A 73 0.51 -0.60 2.60
C MET A 73 -0.64 -0.11 3.48
N ILE A 74 -0.78 1.21 3.59
CA ILE A 74 -1.96 1.85 4.16
C ILE A 74 -2.43 2.86 3.13
N ASP A 75 -3.67 2.72 2.68
CA ASP A 75 -4.33 3.69 1.79
C ASP A 75 -3.49 3.97 0.52
N THR A 76 -2.94 2.93 -0.10
CA THR A 76 -1.97 3.05 -1.21
C THR A 76 -2.33 2.19 -2.41
N PHE A 77 -2.85 0.97 -2.23
CA PHE A 77 -3.05 0.02 -3.33
C PHE A 77 -3.99 0.57 -4.40
N HIS A 78 -5.04 1.29 -3.99
CA HIS A 78 -6.00 1.91 -4.88
C HIS A 78 -5.46 3.06 -5.77
N HIS A 79 -4.20 3.47 -5.58
CA HIS A 79 -3.49 4.39 -6.46
C HIS A 79 -2.58 3.69 -7.48
N ILE A 80 -2.40 2.37 -7.38
CA ILE A 80 -1.50 1.61 -8.25
C ILE A 80 -2.16 1.38 -9.62
N PRO A 81 -1.58 1.88 -10.73
CA PRO A 81 -2.28 1.92 -12.01
C PRO A 81 -2.38 0.57 -12.72
N GLU A 82 -1.52 -0.40 -12.37
CA GLU A 82 -1.49 -1.73 -12.97
C GLU A 82 -1.51 -2.83 -11.88
N ALA A 83 -2.68 -3.14 -11.31
CA ALA A 83 -2.80 -4.05 -10.17
C ALA A 83 -2.18 -5.43 -10.43
N LYS A 84 -2.38 -5.99 -11.63
CA LYS A 84 -1.81 -7.30 -12.01
C LYS A 84 -0.28 -7.29 -12.01
N LYS A 85 0.33 -6.22 -12.53
CA LYS A 85 1.78 -6.06 -12.57
C LYS A 85 2.34 -5.89 -11.17
N PHE A 86 1.70 -5.05 -10.35
CA PHE A 86 2.04 -4.90 -8.94
C PHE A 86 1.97 -6.20 -8.15
N LEU A 87 0.92 -7.00 -8.32
CA LEU A 87 0.81 -8.29 -7.62
C LEU A 87 1.88 -9.28 -8.09
N SER A 88 2.20 -9.27 -9.39
CA SER A 88 3.29 -10.09 -9.93
C SER A 88 4.65 -9.67 -9.38
N GLU A 89 4.88 -8.36 -9.25
CA GLU A 89 6.10 -7.79 -8.71
C GLU A 89 6.22 -8.03 -7.20
N SER A 90 5.12 -7.87 -6.47
CA SER A 90 5.03 -8.20 -5.04
C SER A 90 5.35 -9.69 -4.81
N HIS A 91 4.79 -10.58 -5.64
CA HIS A 91 5.12 -12.00 -5.59
C HIS A 91 6.60 -12.27 -5.90
N ARG A 92 7.21 -11.53 -6.83
CA ARG A 92 8.62 -11.70 -7.19
C ARG A 92 9.53 -11.36 -6.00
N VAL A 93 9.31 -10.21 -5.35
CA VAL A 93 10.18 -9.73 -4.27
C VAL A 93 9.92 -10.42 -2.94
N LEU A 94 8.70 -10.89 -2.68
CA LEU A 94 8.38 -11.61 -1.46
C LEU A 94 8.99 -13.01 -1.48
N ARG A 95 9.63 -13.40 -0.38
CA ARG A 95 10.08 -14.79 -0.21
C ARG A 95 8.89 -15.75 -0.09
N SER A 96 9.13 -17.04 -0.30
CA SER A 96 8.16 -18.07 0.09
C SER A 96 7.68 -17.89 1.55
N GLY A 97 6.37 -17.75 1.72
CA GLY A 97 5.72 -17.47 3.00
C GLY A 97 5.82 -16.02 3.48
N GLY A 98 6.35 -15.11 2.67
CA GLY A 98 6.29 -13.67 2.87
C GLY A 98 4.85 -13.15 2.72
N LYS A 99 4.60 -11.96 3.26
CA LYS A 99 3.25 -11.40 3.33
C LYS A 99 3.14 -10.05 2.62
N LEU A 100 2.13 -9.87 1.79
CA LEU A 100 1.61 -8.56 1.41
C LEU A 100 0.43 -8.24 2.34
N ILE A 101 0.53 -7.17 3.12
CA ILE A 101 -0.48 -6.77 4.11
C ILE A 101 -0.89 -5.33 3.83
N MET A 102 -2.19 -5.12 3.65
CA MET A 102 -2.74 -3.84 3.19
C MET A 102 -3.94 -3.45 4.06
N ILE A 103 -4.03 -2.16 4.40
CA ILE A 103 -5.22 -1.55 4.98
C ILE A 103 -5.75 -0.55 3.97
N GLU A 104 -6.93 -0.83 3.40
CA GLU A 104 -7.46 -0.11 2.25
C GLU A 104 -8.93 0.30 2.45
N PRO A 105 -9.44 1.28 1.66
CA PRO A 105 -10.85 1.66 1.67
C PRO A 105 -11.79 0.46 1.48
N ALA A 106 -12.74 0.30 2.41
CA ALA A 106 -13.70 -0.79 2.37
C ALA A 106 -14.93 -0.42 1.54
N ASN A 107 -15.37 -1.31 0.66
CA ASN A 107 -16.55 -1.13 -0.19
C ASN A 107 -17.90 -1.37 0.53
N SER A 108 -18.07 -0.78 1.73
CA SER A 108 -19.31 -0.88 2.50
C SER A 108 -20.39 0.09 2.00
N THR A 109 -21.67 -0.17 2.28
CA THR A 109 -22.78 0.71 1.88
C THR A 109 -22.62 2.15 2.42
N TRP A 110 -22.12 2.27 3.65
CA TRP A 110 -21.80 3.56 4.26
C TRP A 110 -20.52 4.18 3.67
N GLY A 111 -19.49 3.38 3.43
CA GLY A 111 -18.26 3.80 2.75
C GLY A 111 -18.55 4.39 1.37
N ARG A 112 -19.31 3.67 0.52
CA ARG A 112 -19.76 4.16 -0.80
C ARG A 112 -20.45 5.51 -0.70
N PHE A 113 -21.33 5.70 0.29
CA PHE A 113 -22.02 6.97 0.49
C PHE A 113 -21.03 8.10 0.82
N ILE A 114 -20.06 7.85 1.70
CA ILE A 114 -19.06 8.86 2.07
C ILE A 114 -18.09 9.14 0.92
N TYR A 115 -17.50 8.11 0.30
CA TYR A 115 -16.54 8.27 -0.80
C TYR A 115 -17.15 8.99 -1.99
N LYS A 116 -18.39 8.66 -2.36
CA LYS A 116 -19.07 9.27 -3.50
C LYS A 116 -19.46 10.74 -3.29
N ASN A 117 -19.78 11.13 -2.05
CA ASN A 117 -20.37 12.45 -1.79
C ASN A 117 -19.39 13.43 -1.10
N PHE A 118 -18.31 12.94 -0.49
CA PHE A 118 -17.44 13.75 0.37
C PHE A 118 -15.93 13.51 0.16
N HIS A 119 -15.53 12.61 -0.74
CA HIS A 119 -14.13 12.43 -1.14
C HIS A 119 -13.90 12.83 -2.60
N HIS A 120 -12.73 13.38 -2.88
CA HIS A 120 -12.36 13.86 -4.22
C HIS A 120 -11.85 12.73 -5.12
N GLU A 121 -11.56 11.55 -4.55
CA GLU A 121 -11.02 10.41 -5.30
C GLU A 121 -12.13 9.56 -5.92
N PRO A 122 -11.93 9.05 -7.15
CA PRO A 122 -12.90 8.17 -7.78
C PRO A 122 -13.12 6.89 -6.96
N PHE A 123 -14.39 6.48 -6.85
CA PHE A 123 -14.79 5.20 -6.29
C PHE A 123 -15.74 4.51 -7.26
N GLN A 124 -15.19 3.64 -8.11
CA GLN A 124 -15.87 3.01 -9.24
C GLN A 124 -15.81 1.47 -9.13
N PRO A 125 -16.78 0.83 -8.46
CA PRO A 125 -16.81 -0.63 -8.25
C PRO A 125 -16.89 -1.46 -9.53
N GLU A 126 -17.41 -0.88 -10.62
CA GLU A 126 -17.51 -1.48 -11.94
C GLU A 126 -16.26 -1.22 -12.81
N GLY A 127 -15.17 -0.72 -12.21
CA GLY A 127 -13.90 -0.47 -12.89
C GLY A 127 -13.10 -1.74 -13.20
N ASP A 128 -11.95 -1.55 -13.84
CA ASP A 128 -11.02 -2.63 -14.18
C ASP A 128 -9.81 -2.64 -13.22
N TRP A 129 -8.94 -3.64 -13.35
CA TRP A 129 -7.66 -3.79 -12.64
C TRP A 129 -6.59 -2.77 -13.08
N THR A 130 -6.94 -1.89 -14.02
CA THR A 130 -6.10 -0.81 -14.51
C THR A 130 -6.77 0.54 -14.29
N ILE A 131 -6.02 1.50 -13.76
CA ILE A 131 -6.47 2.89 -13.60
C ILE A 131 -5.83 3.72 -14.71
N SER A 132 -6.59 4.65 -15.30
CA SER A 132 -6.03 5.59 -16.27
C SER A 132 -4.97 6.47 -15.61
N ASP A 133 -3.72 6.34 -16.07
CA ASP A 133 -2.61 7.15 -15.59
C ASP A 133 -2.70 8.56 -16.18
N ASN A 134 -3.10 9.53 -15.35
CA ASN A 134 -3.11 10.95 -15.71
C ASN A 134 -1.94 11.72 -15.04
N GLY A 135 -0.97 11.00 -14.46
CA GLY A 135 0.15 11.56 -13.69
C GLY A 135 0.12 11.24 -12.18
N PRO A 136 1.19 11.60 -11.44
CA PRO A 136 1.30 11.33 -10.00
C PRO A 136 0.12 11.93 -9.23
N LEU A 137 -0.49 11.15 -8.33
CA LEU A 137 -1.63 11.55 -7.50
C LEU A 137 -2.95 11.85 -8.25
N SER A 138 -3.03 11.57 -9.55
CA SER A 138 -4.24 11.87 -10.36
C SER A 138 -5.04 10.63 -10.76
N GLY A 139 -4.41 9.44 -10.71
CA GLY A 139 -5.06 8.15 -10.89
C GLY A 139 -5.34 7.51 -9.53
N ALA A 140 -6.61 7.29 -9.23
CA ALA A 140 -7.05 6.50 -8.09
C ALA A 140 -8.38 5.84 -8.41
N ASN A 141 -8.60 4.63 -7.90
CA ASN A 141 -9.93 4.07 -7.78
C ASN A 141 -10.04 3.40 -6.42
N GLY A 142 -10.66 4.06 -5.44
CA GLY A 142 -10.82 3.54 -4.09
C GLY A 142 -11.56 2.20 -4.01
N ALA A 143 -12.24 1.78 -5.08
CA ALA A 143 -12.86 0.46 -5.19
C ALA A 143 -11.90 -0.64 -5.71
N LEU A 144 -10.68 -0.32 -6.12
CA LEU A 144 -9.71 -1.28 -6.67
C LEU A 144 -9.43 -2.48 -5.74
N PRO A 145 -9.25 -2.33 -4.41
CA PRO A 145 -9.14 -3.47 -3.51
C PRO A 145 -10.32 -4.43 -3.61
N TRP A 146 -11.55 -3.88 -3.70
CA TRP A 146 -12.76 -4.69 -3.90
C TRP A 146 -12.78 -5.38 -5.26
N ILE A 147 -12.44 -4.68 -6.34
CA ILE A 147 -12.42 -5.23 -7.70
C ILE A 147 -11.44 -6.40 -7.85
N VAL A 148 -10.34 -6.37 -7.09
CA VAL A 148 -9.24 -7.34 -7.21
C VAL A 148 -9.46 -8.59 -6.35
N PHE A 149 -10.07 -8.44 -5.15
CA PHE A 149 -10.10 -9.51 -4.15
C PHE A 149 -11.49 -10.11 -3.86
N GLU A 150 -12.55 -9.65 -4.52
CA GLU A 150 -13.93 -10.18 -4.41
C GLU A 150 -14.45 -10.69 -5.76
#